data_AF-A0A507E2B6-F1
#
_entry.id   AF-A0A507E2B6-F1
#
_cell.length_a   1.000
_cell.length_b   1.000
_cell.length_c   1.000
_cell.angle_alpha   90.00
_cell.angle_beta   90.00
_cell.angle_gamma   90.00
#
_symmetry.space_group_name_H-M   'P 1'
#
loop_
_entity.id
_entity.type
_entity.pdbx_description
1 polymer ?
#
loop_
_entity_poly.entity_id
_entity_poly.type
_entity_poly.pdbx_seq_one_letter_code
_entity_poly.pdbx_strand_id
1 'polypeptide(L)'
;METEPDLDRIINLEALRNRLTHLSESLQDFLHLQDNSSWPTVLSQFNVLVARYESLLGEVRTRKDWLSGNIVIPSTVIAEAPDWIPNVLLRTRVDPVIEDEEKAIQDGIEANSSEINYLDEAAVLEARQVLESQMEEHDEHINNFVQHLQEQQFQQELKKRLPEDKEDDGLAARFVEETGQENKRDLERALMWISSGPESWEEEKRRVVRGKAF
;
A
#
# COMPACT_ATOMS: atom_id res chain seq x y z
N MET A 1 -13.96 -38.29 -31.10
CA MET A 1 -14.05 -36.82 -30.99
C MET A 1 -12.82 -36.38 -30.24
N GLU A 2 -11.78 -36.00 -30.98
CA GLU A 2 -10.58 -35.40 -30.40
C GLU A 2 -10.98 -33.99 -29.96
N THR A 3 -11.08 -33.78 -28.65
CA THR A 3 -11.28 -32.45 -28.08
C THR A 3 -9.99 -31.66 -28.29
N GLU A 4 -10.04 -30.64 -29.13
CA GLU A 4 -8.95 -29.65 -29.22
C GLU A 4 -8.58 -29.21 -27.80
N PRO A 5 -7.29 -29.27 -27.42
CA PRO A 5 -6.88 -28.79 -26.12
C PRO A 5 -7.17 -27.28 -26.05
N ASP A 6 -7.94 -26.89 -25.04
CA ASP A 6 -8.29 -25.50 -24.77
C ASP A 6 -6.99 -24.73 -24.47
N LEU A 7 -6.46 -24.06 -25.50
CA LEU A 7 -5.12 -23.48 -25.53
C LEU A 7 -4.93 -22.47 -24.37
N ASP A 8 -5.99 -21.74 -24.04
CA ASP A 8 -6.02 -20.79 -22.94
C ASP A 8 -5.82 -21.47 -21.58
N ARG A 9 -6.32 -22.69 -21.40
CA ARG A 9 -6.10 -23.45 -20.16
C ARG A 9 -4.65 -23.86 -20.02
N ILE A 10 -4.02 -24.31 -21.11
CA ILE A 10 -2.61 -24.72 -21.10
C ILE A 10 -1.73 -23.52 -20.76
N ILE A 11 -1.94 -22.39 -21.43
CA ILE A 11 -1.19 -21.14 -21.18
C ILE A 11 -1.35 -20.71 -19.72
N ASN A 12 -2.56 -20.84 -19.17
CA ASN A 12 -2.83 -20.42 -17.80
C ASN A 12 -2.17 -21.33 -16.75
N LEU A 13 -2.17 -22.64 -16.96
CA LEU A 13 -1.48 -23.59 -16.09
C LEU A 13 0.03 -23.48 -16.21
N GLU A 14 0.55 -23.22 -17.42
CA GLU A 14 1.98 -23.04 -17.67
C GLU A 14 2.51 -21.79 -16.96
N ALA A 15 1.76 -20.68 -16.97
CA ALA A 15 2.09 -19.48 -16.22
C ALA A 15 2.20 -19.77 -14.70
N LEU A 16 1.17 -20.41 -14.12
CA LEU A 16 1.17 -20.78 -12.70
C LEU A 16 2.30 -21.75 -12.34
N ARG A 17 2.56 -22.74 -13.21
CA ARG A 17 3.68 -23.67 -13.05
C ARG A 17 5.01 -22.93 -13.02
N ASN A 18 5.24 -22.00 -13.95
CA ASN A 18 6.50 -21.25 -13.99
C ASN A 18 6.71 -20.42 -12.72
N ARG A 19 5.64 -19.84 -12.15
CA ARG A 19 5.73 -19.12 -10.86
C ARG A 19 6.02 -20.05 -9.70
N LEU A 20 5.35 -21.21 -9.64
CA LEU A 20 5.61 -22.23 -8.62
C LEU A 20 7.06 -22.74 -8.70
N THR A 21 7.58 -22.97 -9.90
CA THR A 21 8.98 -23.37 -10.10
C THR A 21 9.94 -22.30 -9.57
N HIS A 22 9.74 -21.02 -9.93
CA HIS A 22 10.60 -19.94 -9.43
C HIS A 22 10.53 -19.78 -7.90
N LEU A 23 9.35 -19.99 -7.29
CA LEU A 23 9.20 -19.98 -5.83
C LEU A 23 9.96 -21.16 -5.20
N SER A 24 9.83 -22.36 -5.77
CA SER A 24 10.54 -23.55 -5.33
C SER A 24 12.06 -23.38 -5.43
N GLU A 25 12.56 -22.81 -6.52
CA GLU A 25 13.99 -22.50 -6.70
C GLU A 25 14.46 -21.50 -5.64
N SER A 26 13.70 -20.42 -5.42
CA SER A 26 14.04 -19.41 -4.39
C SER A 26 14.03 -19.99 -2.98
N LEU A 27 13.12 -20.92 -2.69
CA LEU A 27 13.06 -21.62 -1.41
C LEU A 27 14.23 -22.59 -1.24
N GLN A 28 14.61 -23.31 -2.30
CA GLN A 28 15.81 -24.13 -2.28
C GLN A 28 17.05 -23.28 -2.05
N ASP A 29 17.22 -22.17 -2.75
CA ASP A 29 18.34 -21.25 -2.55
C ASP A 29 18.43 -20.76 -1.10
N PHE A 30 17.27 -20.44 -0.50
CA PHE A 30 17.18 -20.05 0.91
C PHE A 30 17.56 -21.18 1.87
N LEU A 31 17.11 -22.41 1.62
CA LEU A 31 17.45 -23.58 2.45
C LEU A 31 18.92 -23.97 2.33
N HIS A 32 19.59 -23.65 1.23
CA HIS A 32 21.02 -23.90 1.04
C HIS A 32 21.91 -22.79 1.63
N LEU A 33 21.33 -21.76 2.26
CA LEU A 33 22.10 -20.80 3.03
C LEU A 33 22.86 -21.51 4.15
N GLN A 34 24.14 -21.18 4.29
CA GLN A 34 24.93 -21.70 5.41
C GLN A 34 24.48 -21.05 6.72
N ASP A 35 24.54 -21.79 7.83
CA ASP A 35 24.15 -21.33 9.17
C ASP A 35 24.91 -20.07 9.65
N ASN A 36 26.07 -19.77 9.05
CA ASN A 36 26.90 -18.59 9.35
C ASN A 36 26.69 -17.42 8.37
N SER A 37 25.60 -17.44 7.59
CA SER A 37 25.29 -16.36 6.66
C SER A 37 25.01 -15.05 7.40
N SER A 38 25.48 -13.93 6.83
CA SER A 38 25.23 -12.63 7.44
C SER A 38 23.73 -12.30 7.43
N TRP A 39 23.23 -11.68 8.49
CA TRP A 39 21.81 -11.30 8.59
C TRP A 39 21.28 -10.51 7.37
N PRO A 40 22.02 -9.55 6.79
CA PRO A 40 21.57 -8.87 5.56
C PRO A 40 21.35 -9.81 4.38
N THR A 41 22.16 -10.87 4.26
CA THR A 41 22.02 -11.89 3.20
C THR A 41 20.76 -12.71 3.41
N VAL A 42 20.51 -13.17 4.64
CA VAL A 42 19.30 -13.93 4.99
C VAL A 42 18.06 -13.09 4.74
N LEU A 43 18.05 -11.84 5.20
CA LEU A 43 16.93 -10.92 5.02
C LEU A 43 16.66 -10.63 3.54
N SER A 44 17.71 -10.43 2.74
CA SER A 44 17.57 -10.21 1.30
C SER A 44 16.91 -11.39 0.61
N GLN A 45 17.38 -12.62 0.89
CA GLN A 45 16.80 -13.83 0.30
C GLN A 45 15.37 -14.09 0.80
N PHE A 46 15.10 -13.82 2.08
CA PHE A 46 13.74 -13.90 2.63
C PHE A 46 12.80 -12.91 1.93
N ASN A 47 13.22 -11.66 1.72
CA ASN A 47 12.40 -10.67 1.00
C ASN A 47 12.15 -11.08 -0.45
N VAL A 48 13.13 -11.72 -1.11
CA VAL A 48 12.92 -12.32 -2.44
C VAL A 48 11.86 -13.41 -2.37
N LEU A 49 11.93 -14.31 -1.38
CA LEU A 49 10.93 -15.36 -1.19
C LEU A 49 9.52 -14.78 -0.99
N VAL A 50 9.38 -13.77 -0.13
CA VAL A 50 8.10 -13.07 0.11
C VAL A 50 7.59 -12.43 -1.17
N ALA A 51 8.44 -11.73 -1.93
CA ALA A 51 8.03 -11.11 -3.20
C ALA A 51 7.57 -12.15 -4.23
N ARG A 52 8.22 -13.31 -4.30
CA ARG A 52 7.80 -14.42 -5.18
C ARG A 52 6.47 -15.03 -4.73
N TYR A 53 6.29 -15.20 -3.43
CA TYR A 53 5.04 -15.70 -2.85
C TYR A 53 3.86 -14.76 -3.12
N GLU A 54 4.02 -13.46 -2.85
CA GLU A 54 2.99 -12.44 -3.13
C GLU A 54 2.65 -12.38 -4.63
N SER A 55 3.66 -12.50 -5.51
CA SER A 55 3.43 -12.55 -6.95
C SER A 55 2.60 -13.77 -7.36
N LEU A 56 2.86 -14.95 -6.79
CA LEU A 56 2.07 -16.16 -7.05
C LEU A 56 0.64 -15.99 -6.53
N LEU A 57 0.50 -15.44 -5.32
CA LEU A 57 -0.79 -15.24 -4.66
C LEU A 57 -1.66 -14.23 -5.42
N GLY A 58 -1.06 -13.16 -5.96
CA GLY A 58 -1.71 -12.23 -6.88
C GLY A 58 -2.21 -12.90 -8.15
N GLU A 59 -1.42 -13.79 -8.76
CA GLU A 59 -1.85 -14.55 -9.95
C GLU A 59 -3.00 -15.52 -9.64
N VAL A 60 -2.94 -16.23 -8.50
CA VAL A 60 -4.02 -17.11 -8.04
C VAL A 60 -5.30 -16.32 -7.78
N ARG A 61 -5.22 -15.16 -7.12
CA ARG A 61 -6.37 -14.28 -6.87
C ARG A 61 -7.00 -13.78 -8.17
N THR A 62 -6.18 -13.32 -9.11
CA THR A 62 -6.65 -12.82 -10.43
C THR A 62 -7.35 -13.92 -11.22
N ARG A 63 -6.95 -15.18 -11.02
CA ARG A 63 -7.46 -16.36 -11.74
C ARG A 63 -8.41 -17.20 -10.90
N LYS A 64 -8.90 -16.70 -9.77
CA LYS A 64 -9.70 -17.45 -8.79
C LYS A 64 -10.94 -18.07 -9.41
N ASP A 65 -11.69 -17.29 -10.17
CA ASP A 65 -12.94 -17.74 -10.79
C ASP A 65 -12.68 -18.86 -11.80
N TRP A 66 -11.63 -18.71 -12.61
CA TRP A 66 -11.20 -19.74 -13.54
C TRP A 66 -10.71 -21.01 -12.81
N LEU A 67 -9.89 -20.88 -11.75
CA LEU A 67 -9.39 -22.03 -10.99
C LEU A 67 -10.53 -22.80 -10.29
N SER A 68 -11.48 -22.09 -9.67
CA SER A 68 -12.61 -22.70 -8.97
C SER A 68 -13.54 -23.50 -9.89
N GLY A 69 -13.63 -23.12 -11.18
CA GLY A 69 -14.42 -23.82 -12.18
C GLY A 69 -13.76 -25.06 -12.79
N ASN A 70 -12.47 -25.31 -12.49
CA ASN A 70 -11.72 -26.43 -13.06
C ASN A 70 -11.46 -27.51 -11.99
N ILE A 71 -11.95 -28.72 -12.27
CA ILE A 71 -11.67 -29.89 -11.44
C ILE A 71 -10.53 -30.68 -12.07
N VAL A 72 -9.46 -30.91 -11.30
CA VAL A 72 -8.35 -31.75 -11.73
C VAL A 72 -8.68 -33.20 -11.40
N ILE A 73 -8.86 -34.02 -12.44
CA ILE A 73 -9.08 -35.46 -12.30
C ILE A 73 -7.87 -36.17 -12.93
N PRO A 74 -7.15 -37.03 -12.20
CA PRO A 74 -6.05 -37.79 -12.77
C PRO A 74 -6.59 -38.72 -13.86
N SER A 75 -6.12 -38.56 -15.11
CA SER A 75 -6.56 -39.36 -16.25
C SER A 75 -5.95 -40.77 -16.26
N THR A 76 -4.81 -40.95 -15.60
CA THR A 76 -4.13 -42.23 -15.44
C THR A 76 -3.68 -42.40 -13.98
N VAL A 77 -4.27 -43.36 -13.29
CA VAL A 77 -3.70 -43.87 -12.03
C VAL A 77 -2.79 -45.02 -12.42
N ILE A 78 -1.48 -44.86 -12.22
CA ILE A 78 -0.50 -45.92 -12.50
C ILE A 78 -0.82 -47.07 -11.55
N ALA A 79 -1.29 -48.20 -12.08
CA ALA A 79 -1.73 -49.34 -11.28
C ALA A 79 -0.62 -49.96 -10.41
N GLU A 80 0.65 -49.67 -10.73
CA GLU A 80 1.84 -50.11 -9.98
C GLU A 80 2.36 -49.07 -8.99
N ALA A 81 1.87 -47.83 -9.05
CA ALA A 81 2.22 -46.83 -8.06
C ALA A 81 1.38 -47.09 -6.81
N PRO A 82 1.97 -47.09 -5.60
CA PRO A 82 1.17 -47.27 -4.41
C PRO A 82 0.18 -46.10 -4.31
N ASP A 83 -1.03 -46.36 -3.81
CA ASP A 83 -2.19 -45.44 -3.78
C ASP A 83 -1.92 -44.07 -3.11
N TRP A 84 -0.70 -43.80 -2.65
CA TRP A 84 -0.29 -42.54 -2.04
C TRP A 84 -0.18 -41.38 -3.03
N ILE A 85 0.25 -41.59 -4.28
CA ILE A 85 0.59 -40.45 -5.17
C ILE A 85 -0.61 -39.56 -5.47
N PRO A 86 -1.77 -40.09 -5.94
CA PRO A 86 -2.95 -39.25 -6.16
C PRO A 86 -3.51 -38.73 -4.83
N ASN A 87 -3.51 -39.55 -3.79
CA ASN A 87 -4.12 -39.23 -2.49
C ASN A 87 -3.33 -38.20 -1.67
N VAL A 88 -2.02 -38.04 -1.92
CA VAL A 88 -1.16 -37.06 -1.24
C VAL A 88 -0.97 -35.82 -2.12
N LEU A 89 -0.70 -35.96 -3.42
CA LEU A 89 -0.41 -34.82 -4.29
C LEU A 89 -1.66 -34.04 -4.73
N LEU A 90 -2.82 -34.69 -4.80
CA LEU A 90 -4.10 -34.02 -5.08
C LEU A 90 -4.90 -33.75 -3.80
N ARG A 91 -4.31 -33.99 -2.62
CA ARG A 91 -4.94 -33.65 -1.34
C ARG A 91 -5.10 -32.13 -1.28
N THR A 92 -6.34 -31.70 -1.10
CA THR A 92 -6.68 -30.30 -0.81
C THR A 92 -6.89 -30.05 0.68
N ARG A 93 -6.91 -31.10 1.51
CA ARG A 93 -7.01 -30.94 2.96
C ARG A 93 -5.75 -30.25 3.47
N VAL A 94 -5.98 -29.16 4.20
CA VAL A 94 -5.00 -28.31 4.86
C VAL A 94 -4.05 -29.12 5.75
N ASP A 95 -2.86 -28.60 5.99
CA ASP A 95 -1.90 -29.16 6.93
C ASP A 95 -2.53 -29.20 8.35
N PRO A 96 -2.44 -30.31 9.09
CA PRO A 96 -2.99 -30.40 10.45
C PRO A 96 -2.53 -29.29 11.39
N VAL A 97 -1.30 -28.76 11.25
CA VAL A 97 -0.83 -27.66 12.10
C VAL A 97 -1.65 -26.40 11.86
N ILE A 98 -1.94 -26.10 10.59
CA ILE A 98 -2.75 -24.94 10.21
C ILE A 98 -4.21 -25.17 10.61
N GLU A 99 -4.72 -26.40 10.47
CA GLU A 99 -6.08 -26.78 10.90
C GLU A 99 -6.28 -26.54 12.42
N ASP A 100 -5.27 -26.89 13.23
CA ASP A 100 -5.28 -26.65 14.68
C ASP A 100 -5.21 -25.15 15.02
N GLU A 101 -4.42 -24.36 14.28
CA GLU A 101 -4.33 -22.91 14.44
C GLU A 101 -5.65 -22.20 14.05
N GLU A 102 -6.25 -22.56 12.91
CA GLU A 102 -7.55 -22.05 12.48
C GLU A 102 -8.63 -22.33 13.52
N LYS A 103 -8.64 -23.54 14.05
CA LYS A 103 -9.58 -23.93 15.10
C LYS A 103 -9.35 -23.13 16.40
N ALA A 104 -8.10 -22.91 16.80
CA ALA A 104 -7.81 -22.11 17.99
C ALA A 104 -8.27 -20.65 17.83
N ILE A 105 -8.15 -20.08 16.63
CA ILE A 105 -8.68 -18.74 16.31
C ILE A 105 -10.21 -18.75 16.38
N GLN A 106 -10.86 -19.75 15.77
CA GLN A 106 -12.30 -19.88 15.78
C GLN A 106 -12.86 -20.03 17.20
N ASP A 107 -12.28 -20.92 18.00
CA ASP A 107 -12.65 -21.13 19.40
C ASP A 107 -12.48 -19.84 20.22
N GLY A 108 -11.45 -19.03 19.91
CA GLY A 108 -11.24 -17.71 20.52
C GLY A 108 -12.30 -16.67 20.14
N ILE A 109 -12.77 -16.69 18.89
CA ILE A 109 -13.87 -15.83 18.43
C ILE A 109 -15.18 -16.24 19.12
N GLU A 110 -15.48 -17.54 19.16
CA GLU A 110 -16.70 -18.09 19.77
C GLU A 110 -16.74 -17.86 21.29
N ALA A 111 -15.59 -17.93 21.98
CA ALA A 111 -15.50 -17.58 23.40
C ALA A 111 -15.84 -16.11 23.68
N ASN A 112 -15.45 -15.20 22.78
CA ASN A 112 -15.76 -13.77 22.86
C ASN A 112 -17.20 -13.43 22.42
N SER A 113 -17.88 -14.31 21.68
CA SER A 113 -19.24 -14.10 21.17
C SER A 113 -20.35 -14.70 22.04
N SER A 114 -20.02 -15.14 23.26
CA SER A 114 -20.92 -15.85 24.19
C SER A 114 -22.16 -15.06 24.67
N GLU A 115 -22.35 -13.83 24.20
CA GLU A 115 -23.57 -13.02 24.42
C GLU A 115 -24.60 -13.10 23.28
N ILE A 116 -24.27 -13.72 22.13
CA ILE A 116 -25.20 -13.80 21.00
C ILE A 116 -26.12 -15.02 21.15
N ASN A 117 -27.41 -14.76 21.36
CA ASN A 117 -28.42 -15.80 21.49
C ASN A 117 -28.80 -16.36 20.10
N TYR A 118 -28.10 -17.40 19.64
CA TYR A 118 -28.26 -18.04 18.32
C TYR A 118 -29.66 -18.63 18.02
N LEU A 119 -30.60 -18.58 18.97
CA LEU A 119 -31.99 -19.01 18.77
C LEU A 119 -32.83 -17.97 18.02
N ASP A 120 -32.36 -16.72 17.93
CA ASP A 120 -33.04 -15.66 17.18
C ASP A 120 -32.25 -15.30 15.92
N GLU A 121 -32.68 -15.86 14.78
CA GLU A 121 -32.07 -15.64 13.46
C GLU A 121 -32.01 -14.14 13.10
N ALA A 122 -32.98 -13.34 13.57
CA ALA A 122 -32.99 -11.90 13.33
C ALA A 122 -31.89 -11.17 14.13
N ALA A 123 -31.68 -11.55 15.39
CA ALA A 123 -30.63 -10.97 16.23
C ALA A 123 -29.22 -11.31 15.72
N VAL A 124 -29.03 -12.51 15.16
CA VAL A 124 -27.76 -12.91 14.54
C VAL A 124 -27.49 -12.11 13.25
N LEU A 125 -28.51 -11.88 12.43
CA LEU A 125 -28.38 -11.05 11.22
C LEU A 125 -28.06 -9.59 11.54
N GLU A 126 -28.68 -9.03 12.58
CA GLU A 126 -28.40 -7.66 13.04
C GLU A 126 -26.98 -7.55 13.61
N ALA A 127 -26.57 -8.49 14.47
CA ALA A 127 -25.22 -8.53 15.01
C ALA A 127 -24.17 -8.66 13.90
N ARG A 128 -24.45 -9.47 12.87
CA ARG A 128 -23.59 -9.60 11.68
C ARG A 128 -23.48 -8.28 10.93
N GLN A 129 -24.59 -7.58 10.68
CA GLN A 129 -24.55 -6.29 9.98
C GLN A 129 -23.75 -5.24 10.76
N VAL A 130 -23.87 -5.21 12.09
CA VAL A 130 -23.08 -4.31 12.95
C VAL A 130 -21.60 -4.67 12.89
N LEU A 131 -21.25 -5.95 12.88
CA LEU A 131 -19.86 -6.39 12.73
C LEU A 131 -19.30 -6.04 11.35
N GLU A 132 -20.06 -6.27 10.29
CA GLU A 132 -19.69 -5.90 8.92
C GLU A 132 -19.47 -4.39 8.81
N SER A 133 -20.34 -3.55 9.40
CA SER A 133 -20.16 -2.10 9.39
C SER A 133 -18.93 -1.64 10.19
N GLN A 134 -18.67 -2.25 11.35
CA GLN A 134 -17.47 -1.96 12.15
C GLN A 134 -16.19 -2.35 11.41
N MET A 135 -16.21 -3.46 10.67
CA MET A 135 -15.09 -3.88 9.84
C MET A 135 -14.87 -2.89 8.68
N GLU A 136 -15.94 -2.46 8.01
CA GLU A 136 -15.86 -1.45 6.94
C GLU A 136 -15.30 -0.11 7.45
N GLU A 137 -15.76 0.38 8.60
CA GLU A 137 -15.24 1.60 9.24
C GLU A 137 -13.75 1.46 9.59
N HIS A 138 -13.35 0.32 10.13
CA HIS A 138 -11.96 0.04 10.47
C HIS A 138 -11.06 -0.01 9.21
N ASP A 139 -11.53 -0.65 8.14
CA ASP A 139 -10.83 -0.69 6.85
C ASP A 139 -10.70 0.71 6.24
N GLU A 140 -11.75 1.55 6.35
CA GLU A 140 -11.70 2.96 5.94
C GLU A 140 -10.64 3.73 6.75
N HIS A 141 -10.59 3.54 8.07
CA HIS A 141 -9.58 4.16 8.93
C HIS A 141 -8.15 3.73 8.56
N ILE A 142 -7.93 2.44 8.28
CA ILE A 142 -6.63 1.94 7.83
C ILE A 142 -6.25 2.58 6.49
N ASN A 143 -7.17 2.62 5.53
CA ASN A 143 -6.91 3.19 4.20
C ASN A 143 -6.59 4.69 4.29
N ASN A 144 -7.33 5.45 5.09
CA ASN A 144 -7.07 6.86 5.36
C ASN A 144 -5.70 7.07 6.02
N PHE A 145 -5.31 6.19 6.95
CA PHE A 145 -4.00 6.24 7.59
C PHE A 145 -2.86 5.93 6.62
N VAL A 146 -3.02 4.91 5.76
CA VAL A 146 -2.05 4.57 4.71
C VAL A 146 -1.88 5.74 3.74
N GLN A 147 -2.97 6.35 3.30
CA GLN A 147 -2.92 7.53 2.43
C GLN A 147 -2.18 8.69 3.10
N HIS A 148 -2.48 8.96 4.37
CA HIS A 148 -1.80 10.01 5.12
C HIS A 148 -0.29 9.76 5.25
N LEU A 149 0.12 8.50 5.51
CA LEU A 149 1.53 8.14 5.54
C LEU A 149 2.22 8.31 4.18
N GLN A 150 1.56 7.95 3.08
CA GLN A 150 2.10 8.16 1.73
C GLN A 150 2.28 9.66 1.43
N GLU A 151 1.31 10.49 1.81
CA GLU A 151 1.41 11.95 1.66
C GLU A 151 2.56 12.53 2.51
N GLN A 152 2.70 12.08 3.76
CA GLN A 152 3.82 12.49 4.62
C GLN A 152 5.17 12.06 4.05
N GLN A 153 5.30 10.82 3.57
CA GLN A 153 6.53 10.33 2.94
C GLN A 153 6.87 11.13 1.69
N PHE A 154 5.89 11.41 0.83
CA PHE A 154 6.06 12.26 -0.34
C PHE A 154 6.54 13.68 0.05
N GLN A 155 5.95 14.29 1.08
CA GLN A 155 6.40 15.59 1.58
C GLN A 155 7.83 15.54 2.15
N GLN A 156 8.21 14.47 2.84
CA GLN A 156 9.58 14.30 3.34
C GLN A 156 10.58 14.10 2.19
N GLU A 157 10.21 13.36 1.14
CA GLU A 157 11.04 13.23 -0.06
C GLU A 157 11.19 14.57 -0.80
N LEU A 158 10.12 15.37 -0.91
CA LEU A 158 10.19 16.73 -1.44
C LEU A 158 11.12 17.62 -0.61
N LYS A 159 11.02 17.55 0.72
CA LYS A 159 11.89 18.29 1.65
C LYS A 159 13.36 17.85 1.58
N LYS A 160 13.65 16.59 1.26
CA LYS A 160 15.03 16.11 1.01
C LYS A 160 15.58 16.55 -0.34
N ARG A 161 14.70 16.82 -1.32
CA ARG A 161 15.09 17.33 -2.66
C ARG A 161 15.28 18.84 -2.69
N LEU A 162 14.61 19.57 -1.80
CA LEU A 162 14.98 20.95 -1.49
C LEU A 162 16.24 20.90 -0.59
N PRO A 163 17.35 21.58 -0.95
CA PRO A 163 18.43 21.75 -0.01
C PRO A 163 17.88 22.41 1.26
N GLU A 164 18.11 21.82 2.44
CA GLU A 164 17.97 22.55 3.70
C GLU A 164 19.07 23.63 3.72
N ASP A 165 18.80 24.76 3.09
CA ASP A 165 19.62 25.95 3.23
C ASP A 165 19.45 26.45 4.66
N LYS A 166 20.33 26.01 5.55
CA LYS A 166 20.55 26.58 6.89
C LYS A 166 21.02 28.05 6.84
N GLU A 167 21.02 28.67 5.66
CA GLU A 167 21.28 30.09 5.42
C GLU A 167 20.02 30.88 5.00
N ASP A 168 18.88 30.22 4.78
CA ASP A 168 17.71 30.86 4.13
C ASP A 168 16.83 31.69 5.07
N ASP A 169 16.95 31.53 6.40
CA ASP A 169 16.32 32.46 7.34
C ASP A 169 16.87 33.90 7.19
N GLY A 170 18.10 34.04 6.68
CA GLY A 170 18.73 35.34 6.41
C GLY A 170 18.45 35.89 5.00
N LEU A 171 18.29 35.01 4.01
CA LEU A 171 18.04 35.40 2.62
C LEU A 171 16.54 35.63 2.36
N ALA A 172 15.64 34.77 2.85
CA ALA A 172 14.20 35.01 2.79
C ALA A 172 13.80 36.28 3.54
N ALA A 173 14.41 36.57 4.70
CA ALA A 173 14.17 37.82 5.43
C ALA A 173 14.61 39.06 4.65
N ARG A 174 15.77 39.00 3.95
CA ARG A 174 16.25 40.10 3.10
C ARG A 174 15.40 40.29 1.85
N PHE A 175 15.00 39.22 1.18
CA PHE A 175 14.11 39.30 0.02
C PHE A 175 12.73 39.85 0.40
N VAL A 176 12.17 39.45 1.56
CA VAL A 176 10.88 39.95 2.06
C VAL A 176 10.96 41.41 2.54
N GLU A 177 12.08 41.84 3.13
CA GLU A 177 12.26 43.25 3.50
C GLU A 177 12.42 44.17 2.28
N GLU A 178 13.21 43.77 1.27
CA GLU A 178 13.47 44.60 0.10
C GLU A 178 12.23 44.69 -0.81
N THR A 179 11.60 43.54 -1.12
CA THR A 179 10.36 43.51 -1.91
C THR A 179 9.14 43.99 -1.11
N GLY A 180 9.10 43.78 0.20
CA GLY A 180 8.04 44.28 1.08
C GLY A 180 8.06 45.80 1.25
N GLN A 181 9.24 46.42 1.27
CA GLN A 181 9.36 47.89 1.30
C GLN A 181 8.99 48.53 -0.05
N GLU A 182 9.35 47.90 -1.18
CA GLU A 182 8.91 48.36 -2.51
C GLU A 182 7.40 48.25 -2.68
N ASN A 183 6.81 47.10 -2.32
CA ASN A 183 5.36 46.90 -2.37
C ASN A 183 4.60 47.87 -1.47
N LYS A 184 5.15 48.20 -0.28
CA LYS A 184 4.55 49.20 0.61
C LYS A 184 4.59 50.61 0.02
N ARG A 185 5.70 51.00 -0.62
CA ARG A 185 5.82 52.29 -1.31
C ARG A 185 4.89 52.40 -2.51
N ASP A 186 4.69 51.31 -3.25
CA ASP A 186 3.77 51.30 -4.39
C ASP A 186 2.31 51.33 -3.95
N LEU A 187 1.96 50.70 -2.82
CA LEU A 187 0.64 50.82 -2.19
C LEU A 187 0.38 52.23 -1.67
N GLU A 188 1.35 52.86 -0.99
CA GLU A 188 1.24 54.24 -0.52
C GLU A 188 1.09 55.23 -1.69
N ARG A 189 1.84 55.01 -2.78
CA ARG A 189 1.72 55.77 -4.02
C ARG A 189 0.33 55.59 -4.67
N ALA A 190 -0.17 54.35 -4.75
CA ALA A 190 -1.48 54.06 -5.31
C ALA A 190 -2.61 54.69 -4.46
N LEU A 191 -2.50 54.66 -3.13
CA LEU A 191 -3.43 55.31 -2.22
C LEU A 191 -3.44 56.84 -2.39
N MET A 192 -2.27 57.46 -2.49
CA MET A 192 -2.17 58.91 -2.75
C MET A 192 -2.71 59.31 -4.12
N TRP A 193 -2.49 58.48 -5.14
CA TRP A 193 -3.02 58.69 -6.49
C TRP A 193 -4.56 58.70 -6.48
N ILE A 194 -5.17 57.77 -5.75
CA ILE A 194 -6.63 57.67 -5.61
C ILE A 194 -7.20 58.83 -4.77
N SER A 195 -6.53 59.23 -3.69
CA SER A 195 -7.05 60.26 -2.78
C SER A 195 -6.87 61.68 -3.29
N SER A 196 -5.76 61.96 -3.98
CA SER A 196 -5.29 63.32 -4.23
C SER A 196 -4.90 63.58 -5.69
N GLY A 197 -5.04 62.59 -6.57
CA GLY A 197 -4.77 62.69 -7.99
C GLY A 197 -3.32 62.39 -8.40
N PRO A 198 -3.03 62.30 -9.72
CA PRO A 198 -1.82 61.69 -10.25
C PRO A 198 -0.49 62.37 -9.92
N GLU A 199 -0.52 63.68 -9.70
CA GLU A 199 0.68 64.50 -9.51
C GLU A 199 1.08 64.65 -8.02
N SER A 200 0.21 64.21 -7.11
CA SER A 200 0.34 64.42 -5.65
C SER A 200 1.61 63.77 -5.08
N TRP A 201 1.99 62.59 -5.56
CA TRP A 201 3.17 61.86 -5.10
C TRP A 201 4.49 62.56 -5.48
N GLU A 202 4.54 63.24 -6.64
CA GLU A 202 5.73 63.97 -7.04
C GLU A 202 5.94 65.25 -6.24
N GLU A 203 4.86 65.93 -5.87
CA GLU A 203 4.90 67.10 -5.00
C GLU A 203 5.35 66.75 -3.57
N GLU A 204 4.85 65.63 -3.02
CA GLU A 204 5.25 65.11 -1.71
C GLU A 204 6.75 64.77 -1.69
N LYS A 205 7.25 64.08 -2.74
CA LYS A 205 8.69 63.81 -2.89
C LYS A 205 9.53 65.08 -2.94
N ARG A 206 9.08 66.11 -3.66
CA ARG A 206 9.78 67.42 -3.75
C ARG A 206 9.77 68.15 -2.40
N ARG A 207 8.71 68.04 -1.60
CA ARG A 207 8.65 68.61 -0.24
C ARG A 207 9.60 67.92 0.73
N VAL A 208 9.63 66.59 0.74
CA VAL A 208 10.50 65.80 1.64
C VAL A 208 11.99 66.06 1.34
N VAL A 209 12.36 66.22 0.06
CA VAL A 209 13.74 66.57 -0.33
C VAL A 209 14.12 68.00 0.09
N ARG A 210 13.19 68.96 0.00
CA ARG A 210 13.43 70.34 0.48
C ARG A 210 13.50 70.44 2.01
N GLY A 211 12.75 69.60 2.73
CA GLY A 211 12.76 69.57 4.20
C GLY A 211 14.04 68.97 4.82
N LYS A 212 14.87 68.27 4.04
CA LYS A 212 16.16 67.73 4.47
C LYS A 212 17.36 68.67 4.23
N ALA A 213 17.13 69.85 3.67
CA ALA A 213 18.18 70.83 3.34
C ALA A 213 18.37 71.93 4.39
N PHE A 214 17.86 71.73 5.62
CA PHE A 214 18.15 72.56 6.80
C PHE A 214 18.62 71.68 7.94
#